data_AF-T1C7A9-F1
#
_entry.id   AF-T1C7A9-F1
#
_cell.length_a   1.000
_cell.length_b   1.000
_cell.length_c   1.000
_cell.angle_alpha   90.00
_cell.angle_beta   90.00
_cell.angle_gamma   90.00
#
_symmetry.space_group_name_H-M   'P 1'
#
loop_
_entity.id
_entity.type
_entity.pdbx_description
1 polymer ?
#
loop_
_entity_poly.entity_id
_entity_poly.type
_entity_poly.pdbx_seq_one_letter_code
_entity_poly.pdbx_strand_id
1 'polypeptide(L)'
;GPDAGGSGFMNRAIASVLQTAGLPVARGGGSHLVSALATIINAQGGDCRTGAEVERVLVSGGHASGVRLVDGHTVTAGRAVLCNVTPPQLYDHLLADCAVPPAALAEGHRYRFGRAGMQIHYALSSPPRWDGDDRLSRTPVVHLTPGLDGVSRAVNEADRGLLPHTATIVCGQP
;
A
#
# COMPACT_ATOMS: atom_id res chain seq x y z
N GLY A 1 9.95 0.41 -11.08
CA GLY A 1 10.17 -0.24 -12.38
C GLY A 1 11.43 -1.08 -12.34
N PRO A 2 11.86 -1.66 -13.46
CA PRO A 2 13.13 -2.40 -13.52
C PRO A 2 14.30 -1.54 -13.01
N ASP A 3 14.30 -0.24 -13.30
CA ASP A 3 15.38 0.68 -12.91
C ASP A 3 15.22 1.32 -11.52
N ALA A 4 14.16 0.98 -10.77
CA ALA A 4 13.95 1.56 -9.45
C ALA A 4 14.94 0.97 -8.43
N GLY A 5 15.46 1.81 -7.52
CA GLY A 5 16.28 1.34 -6.41
C GLY A 5 15.60 0.22 -5.62
N GLY A 6 16.30 -0.90 -5.42
CA GLY A 6 15.78 -2.08 -4.73
C GLY A 6 14.92 -3.02 -5.58
N SER A 7 14.65 -2.72 -6.86
CA SER A 7 13.85 -3.56 -7.76
C SER A 7 14.38 -4.99 -7.88
N GLY A 8 15.70 -5.17 -7.96
CA GLY A 8 16.34 -6.48 -8.07
C GLY A 8 16.21 -7.32 -6.79
N PHE A 9 16.18 -6.68 -5.62
CA PHE A 9 15.88 -7.38 -4.36
C PHE A 9 14.40 -7.79 -4.31
N MET A 10 13.49 -6.86 -4.60
CA MET A 10 12.06 -7.13 -4.63
C MET A 10 11.69 -8.24 -5.62
N ASN A 11 12.32 -8.26 -6.80
CA ASN A 11 12.11 -9.31 -7.79
C ASN A 11 12.47 -10.70 -7.23
N ARG A 12 13.61 -10.82 -6.54
CA ARG A 12 14.01 -12.08 -5.88
C ARG A 12 13.04 -12.47 -4.77
N ALA A 13 12.59 -11.52 -3.96
CA ALA A 13 11.63 -11.78 -2.90
C ALA A 13 10.29 -12.29 -3.47
N ILE A 14 9.77 -11.63 -4.51
CA ILE A 14 8.53 -12.04 -5.19
C ILE A 14 8.71 -13.43 -5.80
N ALA A 15 9.80 -13.68 -6.54
CA ALA A 15 10.06 -14.99 -7.14
C ALA A 15 10.13 -16.10 -6.07
N SER A 16 10.77 -15.82 -4.93
CA SER A 16 10.86 -16.77 -3.81
C SER A 16 9.49 -17.07 -3.20
N VAL A 17 8.66 -16.05 -2.95
CA VAL A 17 7.29 -16.22 -2.44
C VAL A 17 6.43 -17.01 -3.44
N LEU A 18 6.51 -16.67 -4.72
CA LEU A 18 5.79 -17.37 -5.79
C LEU A 18 6.18 -18.86 -5.84
N GLN A 19 7.45 -19.19 -5.71
CA GLN A 19 7.89 -20.59 -5.73
C GLN A 19 7.52 -21.36 -4.46
N THR A 20 7.55 -20.72 -3.29
CA THR A 20 7.35 -21.40 -2.01
C THR A 20 5.88 -21.46 -1.58
N ALA A 21 5.11 -20.42 -1.86
CA ALA A 21 3.74 -20.24 -1.37
C ALA A 21 2.72 -19.93 -2.46
N GLY A 22 3.16 -19.67 -3.70
CA GLY A 22 2.27 -19.27 -4.80
C GLY A 22 1.67 -17.87 -4.60
N LEU A 23 0.40 -17.70 -5.01
CA LEU A 23 -0.39 -16.48 -4.83
C LEU A 23 -1.72 -16.82 -4.11
N PRO A 24 -1.69 -17.04 -2.79
CA PRO A 24 -2.90 -17.40 -2.06
C PRO A 24 -3.87 -16.21 -1.99
N VAL A 25 -5.15 -16.49 -2.20
CA VAL A 25 -6.23 -15.52 -2.04
C VAL A 25 -6.97 -15.81 -0.74
N ALA A 26 -7.18 -14.78 0.08
CA ALA A 26 -7.92 -14.91 1.32
C ALA A 26 -9.37 -15.34 1.06
N ARG A 27 -9.81 -16.41 1.74
CA ARG A 27 -11.20 -16.87 1.64
C ARG A 27 -12.13 -15.80 2.19
N GLY A 28 -13.07 -15.34 1.35
CA GLY A 28 -14.00 -14.25 1.66
C GLY A 28 -13.43 -12.85 1.43
N GLY A 29 -12.27 -12.74 0.79
CA GLY A 29 -11.70 -11.46 0.35
C GLY A 29 -10.72 -10.83 1.35
N GLY A 30 -10.07 -9.75 0.92
CA GLY A 30 -9.03 -9.07 1.71
C GLY A 30 -9.54 -8.45 3.02
N SER A 31 -10.81 -8.05 3.08
CA SER A 31 -11.44 -7.51 4.30
C SER A 31 -11.45 -8.53 5.44
N HIS A 32 -11.64 -9.81 5.15
CA HIS A 32 -11.63 -10.86 6.17
C HIS A 32 -10.26 -11.00 6.84
N LEU A 33 -9.16 -10.80 6.11
CA LEU A 33 -7.83 -10.79 6.70
C LEU A 33 -7.68 -9.62 7.69
N VAL A 34 -8.16 -8.44 7.32
CA VAL A 34 -8.14 -7.25 8.19
C VAL A 34 -8.99 -7.50 9.44
N SER A 35 -10.21 -8.04 9.29
CA SER A 35 -11.09 -8.37 10.42
C SER A 35 -10.48 -9.42 11.35
N ALA A 36 -9.78 -10.43 10.80
CA ALA A 36 -9.09 -11.43 11.60
C ALA A 36 -7.96 -10.82 12.44
N LEU A 37 -7.16 -9.93 11.85
CA LEU A 37 -6.10 -9.21 12.57
C LEU A 37 -6.67 -8.30 13.67
N ALA A 38 -7.74 -7.56 13.38
CA ALA A 38 -8.43 -6.74 14.38
C ALA A 38 -8.98 -7.59 15.53
N THR A 39 -9.52 -8.77 15.23
CA THR A 39 -9.99 -9.73 16.25
C THR A 39 -8.85 -10.18 17.16
N ILE A 40 -7.67 -10.47 16.61
CA ILE A 40 -6.48 -10.84 17.40
C ILE A 40 -6.06 -9.69 18.32
N ILE A 41 -6.04 -8.45 17.81
CA ILE A 41 -5.70 -7.26 18.61
C ILE A 41 -6.66 -7.12 19.80
N ASN A 42 -7.97 -7.19 19.54
CA ASN A 42 -8.99 -7.08 20.58
C ASN A 42 -8.92 -8.23 21.60
N ALA A 43 -8.65 -9.45 21.14
CA ALA A 43 -8.49 -10.61 22.02
C ALA A 43 -7.28 -10.50 22.95
N GLN A 44 -6.28 -9.68 22.60
CA GLN A 44 -5.12 -9.36 23.44
C GLN A 44 -5.32 -8.07 24.26
N GLY A 45 -6.55 -7.56 24.34
CA GLY A 45 -6.89 -6.34 25.09
C GLY A 45 -6.55 -5.03 24.39
N GLY A 46 -6.18 -5.08 23.10
CA GLY A 46 -6.08 -3.89 22.27
C GLY A 46 -7.44 -3.33 21.87
N ASP A 47 -7.44 -2.13 21.31
CA ASP A 47 -8.64 -1.43 20.85
C ASP A 47 -8.40 -0.87 19.45
N CYS A 48 -9.39 -0.99 18.57
CA CYS A 48 -9.35 -0.51 17.18
C CYS A 48 -10.49 0.47 16.95
N ARG A 49 -10.17 1.77 16.87
CA ARG A 49 -11.15 2.85 16.71
C ARG A 49 -11.17 3.35 15.27
N THR A 50 -12.34 3.32 14.65
CA THR A 50 -12.61 3.96 13.35
C THR A 50 -13.33 5.30 13.56
N GLY A 51 -13.21 6.22 12.60
CA GLY A 51 -13.78 7.56 12.75
C GLY A 51 -13.09 8.42 13.83
N ALA A 52 -11.91 7.99 14.29
CA ALA A 52 -11.09 8.68 15.27
C ALA A 52 -9.86 9.31 14.58
N GLU A 53 -10.09 10.37 13.83
CA GLU A 53 -9.03 11.06 13.11
C GLU A 53 -8.05 11.73 14.09
N VAL A 54 -6.76 11.44 13.92
CA VAL A 54 -5.69 12.01 14.73
C VAL A 54 -5.29 13.36 14.15
N GLU A 55 -5.43 14.42 14.95
CA GLU A 55 -5.03 15.78 14.59
C GLU A 55 -3.51 15.93 14.67
N ARG A 56 -2.89 15.51 15.79
CA ARG A 56 -1.45 15.66 16.00
C ARG A 56 -0.89 14.69 17.04
N VAL A 57 0.42 14.45 16.96
CA VAL A 57 1.18 13.75 17.99
C VAL A 57 1.53 14.73 19.11
N LEU A 58 1.38 14.28 20.35
CA LEU A 58 1.78 15.05 21.53
C LEU A 58 3.21 14.66 21.90
N VAL A 59 4.08 15.66 22.00
CA VAL A 59 5.49 15.47 22.37
C VAL A 59 5.79 16.29 23.62
N SER A 60 6.41 15.66 24.62
CA SER A 60 6.85 16.30 25.85
C SER A 60 8.23 15.79 26.26
N GLY A 61 9.14 16.70 26.64
CA GLY A 61 10.51 16.34 27.01
C GLY A 61 11.26 15.58 25.90
N GLY A 62 10.96 15.85 24.63
CA GLY A 62 11.54 15.17 23.48
C GLY A 62 10.98 13.76 23.18
N HIS A 63 9.93 13.33 23.90
CA HIS A 63 9.32 12.01 23.73
C HIS A 63 7.84 12.12 23.36
N ALA A 64 7.37 11.25 22.47
CA ALA A 64 5.94 11.15 22.16
C ALA A 64 5.17 10.59 23.36
N SER A 65 4.17 11.34 23.83
CA SER A 65 3.37 11.01 25.01
C SER A 65 1.92 10.61 24.70
N GLY A 66 1.54 10.68 23.42
CA GLY A 66 0.19 10.34 22.97
C GLY A 66 -0.19 11.04 21.68
N VAL A 67 -1.49 11.06 21.40
CA VAL A 67 -2.08 11.74 20.25
C VAL A 67 -3.32 12.53 20.67
N ARG A 68 -3.57 13.63 19.98
CA ARG A 68 -4.83 14.37 20.06
C ARG A 68 -5.69 14.05 18.84
N LEU A 69 -6.96 13.78 19.08
CA LEU A 69 -7.96 13.57 18.03
C LEU A 69 -8.62 14.90 17.64
N VAL A 70 -9.18 14.95 16.42
CA VAL A 70 -9.86 16.15 15.90
C VAL A 70 -11.08 16.58 16.73
N ASP A 71 -11.67 15.66 17.48
CA ASP A 71 -12.81 15.90 18.39
C ASP A 71 -12.37 16.46 19.76
N GLY A 72 -11.06 16.71 19.94
CA GLY A 72 -10.46 17.24 21.17
C GLY A 72 -10.06 16.18 22.19
N HIS A 73 -10.46 14.91 22.04
CA HIS A 73 -10.02 13.85 22.94
C HIS A 73 -8.52 13.58 22.80
N THR A 74 -7.91 13.12 23.90
CA THR A 74 -6.49 12.75 23.93
C THR A 74 -6.35 11.28 24.30
N VAL A 75 -5.53 10.57 23.54
CA VAL A 75 -5.12 9.18 23.83
C VAL A 75 -3.66 9.21 24.25
N THR A 76 -3.39 8.83 25.51
CA THR A 76 -2.03 8.82 26.06
C THR A 76 -1.28 7.54 25.67
N ALA A 77 0.04 7.66 25.50
CA ALA A 77 0.92 6.55 25.19
C ALA A 77 2.09 6.53 26.18
N GLY A 78 2.24 5.43 26.91
CA GLY A 78 3.31 5.29 27.91
C GLY A 78 4.66 4.83 27.37
N ARG A 79 4.71 4.30 26.13
CA ARG A 79 5.93 3.72 25.55
C ARG A 79 6.30 4.35 24.22
N ALA A 80 5.37 4.36 23.27
CA ALA A 80 5.62 4.86 21.92
C ALA A 80 4.30 5.21 21.22
N VAL A 81 4.41 6.09 20.23
CA VAL A 81 3.38 6.31 19.21
C VAL A 81 3.93 5.76 17.90
N LEU A 82 3.19 4.83 17.28
CA LEU A 82 3.57 4.20 16.01
C LEU A 82 2.68 4.78 14.90
N CYS A 83 3.28 5.58 14.01
CA CYS A 83 2.53 6.24 12.93
C CYS A 83 2.61 5.41 11.64
N ASN A 84 1.52 4.73 11.29
CA ASN A 84 1.38 4.05 10.00
C ASN A 84 0.75 4.99 8.96
N VAL A 85 1.47 6.06 8.59
CA VAL A 85 1.00 7.11 7.67
C VAL A 85 2.10 7.49 6.68
N THR A 86 1.76 8.27 5.66
CA THR A 86 2.72 8.74 4.65
C THR A 86 3.67 9.80 5.26
N PRO A 87 4.89 9.98 4.73
CA PRO A 87 5.80 11.01 5.24
C PRO A 87 5.22 12.44 5.25
N PRO A 88 4.48 12.91 4.22
CA PRO A 88 3.79 14.20 4.30
C PRO A 88 2.78 14.26 5.44
N GLN A 89 1.96 13.21 5.63
CA GLN A 89 1.03 13.16 6.78
C GLN A 89 1.76 13.23 8.12
N LEU A 90 2.91 12.55 8.23
CA LEU A 90 3.69 12.52 9.46
C LEU A 90 4.33 13.88 9.75
N TYR A 91 5.10 14.41 8.81
CA TYR A 91 5.97 15.55 9.05
C TYR A 91 5.29 16.90 8.85
N ASP A 92 4.35 17.00 7.91
CA ASP A 92 3.71 18.27 7.54
C ASP A 92 2.43 18.52 8.37
N HIS A 93 1.88 17.46 8.97
CA HIS A 93 0.64 17.52 9.75
C HIS A 93 0.84 17.02 11.18
N LEU A 94 1.07 15.72 11.38
CA LEU A 94 1.06 15.13 12.73
C LEU A 94 2.17 15.65 13.65
N LEU A 95 3.31 16.05 13.08
CA LEU A 95 4.48 16.59 13.77
C LEU A 95 4.78 18.05 13.41
N ALA A 96 3.84 18.78 12.80
CA ALA A 96 4.05 20.14 12.33
C ALA A 96 4.57 21.09 13.43
N ASP A 97 4.07 20.93 14.66
CA ASP A 97 4.45 21.74 15.82
C ASP A 97 5.61 21.14 16.64
N CYS A 98 6.22 20.06 16.15
CA CYS A 98 7.28 19.34 16.85
C CYS A 98 8.66 19.71 16.31
N ALA A 99 9.65 19.77 17.19
CA ALA A 99 11.05 19.89 16.79
C ALA A 99 11.53 18.56 16.18
N VAL A 100 11.43 18.42 14.85
CA VAL A 100 11.94 17.28 14.10
C VAL A 100 13.35 17.57 13.61
N PRO A 101 14.30 16.62 13.68
CA PRO A 101 15.63 16.80 13.10
C PRO A 101 15.57 17.23 11.61
N PRO A 102 16.26 18.30 11.19
CA PRO A 102 16.15 18.82 9.83
C PRO A 102 16.47 17.78 8.74
N ALA A 103 17.39 16.85 9.01
CA ALA A 103 17.72 15.77 8.09
C ALA A 103 16.55 14.81 7.85
N ALA A 104 15.80 14.46 8.89
CA ALA A 104 14.64 13.57 8.79
C ALA A 104 13.48 14.25 8.03
N LEU A 105 13.25 15.54 8.30
CA LEU A 105 12.28 16.34 7.57
C LEU A 105 12.64 16.43 6.08
N ALA A 106 13.90 16.74 5.77
CA ALA A 106 14.40 16.79 4.39
C ALA A 106 14.27 15.44 3.66
N GLU A 107 14.51 14.32 4.35
CA GLU A 107 14.30 13.00 3.78
C GLU A 107 12.81 12.71 3.54
N GLY A 108 11.94 13.05 4.49
CA GLY A 108 10.49 12.94 4.35
C GLY A 108 9.96 13.70 3.13
N HIS A 109 10.42 14.93 2.89
CA HIS A 109 10.02 15.73 1.72
C HIS A 109 10.57 15.21 0.38
N ARG A 110 11.63 14.38 0.39
CA ARG A 110 12.10 13.68 -0.81
C ARG A 110 11.24 12.47 -1.16
N TYR A 111 10.33 12.04 -0.28
CA TYR A 111 9.40 10.95 -0.59
C TYR A 111 8.64 11.23 -1.89
N ARG A 112 8.50 10.19 -2.71
CA ARG A 112 7.73 10.21 -3.95
C ARG A 112 6.76 9.05 -3.91
N PHE A 113 5.48 9.35 -4.15
CA PHE A 113 4.49 8.30 -4.33
C PHE A 113 4.86 7.42 -5.52
N GLY A 114 4.56 6.13 -5.39
CA GLY A 114 4.65 5.21 -6.53
C GLY A 114 3.69 5.62 -7.63
N ARG A 115 3.87 5.02 -8.81
CA ARG A 115 2.95 5.20 -9.93
C ARG A 115 1.53 4.81 -9.53
N ALA A 116 0.56 5.66 -9.88
CA ALA A 116 -0.85 5.36 -9.69
C ALA A 116 -1.29 4.23 -10.65
N GLY A 117 -2.35 3.53 -10.25
CA GLY A 117 -3.05 2.56 -11.08
C GLY A 117 -4.55 2.81 -11.02
N MET A 118 -5.26 2.44 -12.09
CA MET A 118 -6.72 2.43 -12.12
C MET A 118 -7.19 0.99 -11.96
N GLN A 119 -8.16 0.78 -11.07
CA GLN A 119 -8.82 -0.51 -10.90
C GLN A 119 -10.27 -0.40 -11.38
N ILE A 120 -10.69 -1.35 -12.22
CA ILE A 120 -12.06 -1.47 -12.69
C ILE A 120 -12.57 -2.85 -12.27
N HIS A 121 -13.72 -2.86 -11.59
CA HIS A 121 -14.39 -4.09 -11.19
C HIS A 121 -15.55 -4.40 -12.14
N TYR A 122 -15.54 -5.61 -12.70
CA TYR A 122 -16.61 -6.09 -13.58
C TYR A 122 -17.46 -7.14 -12.85
N ALA A 123 -18.77 -6.93 -12.82
CA ALA A 123 -19.75 -7.96 -12.47
C ALA A 123 -20.22 -8.64 -13.74
N LEU A 124 -19.70 -9.83 -14.02
CA LEU A 124 -19.99 -10.59 -15.24
C LEU A 124 -21.04 -11.68 -14.98
N SER A 125 -21.85 -11.98 -15.99
CA SER A 125 -22.82 -13.09 -15.94
C SER A 125 -22.18 -14.48 -16.12
N SER A 126 -20.93 -14.52 -16.61
CA SER A 126 -20.12 -15.73 -16.76
C SER A 126 -18.63 -15.40 -16.63
N PRO A 127 -17.75 -16.37 -16.34
CA PRO A 127 -16.30 -16.17 -16.37
C PRO A 127 -15.81 -15.57 -17.71
N PRO A 128 -14.69 -14.82 -17.70
CA PRO A 128 -14.10 -14.31 -18.93
C PRO A 128 -13.67 -15.46 -19.85
N ARG A 129 -13.91 -15.29 -21.15
CA ARG A 129 -13.44 -16.20 -22.19
C ARG A 129 -12.19 -15.61 -22.80
N TRP A 130 -11.09 -16.33 -22.70
CA TRP A 130 -9.81 -15.94 -23.26
C TRP A 130 -9.60 -16.65 -24.59
N ASP A 131 -9.12 -15.92 -25.60
CA ASP A 131 -8.65 -16.52 -26.83
C ASP A 131 -7.27 -17.17 -26.61
N GLY A 132 -7.00 -18.29 -27.29
CA GLY A 132 -5.73 -19.00 -27.22
C GLY A 132 -5.74 -20.17 -26.24
N ASP A 133 -4.89 -20.12 -25.21
CA ASP A 133 -4.67 -21.24 -24.28
C ASP A 133 -5.71 -21.23 -23.14
N ASP A 134 -6.46 -22.33 -22.98
CA ASP A 134 -7.45 -22.53 -21.93
C ASP A 134 -6.89 -22.31 -20.51
N ARG A 135 -5.57 -22.46 -20.31
CA ARG A 135 -4.90 -22.18 -19.04
C ARG A 135 -5.10 -20.73 -18.56
N LEU A 136 -5.34 -19.78 -19.47
CA LEU A 136 -5.61 -18.39 -19.10
C LEU A 136 -6.90 -18.28 -18.25
N SER A 137 -7.92 -19.09 -18.54
CA SER A 137 -9.16 -19.14 -17.75
C SER A 137 -8.99 -19.73 -16.34
N ARG A 138 -7.87 -20.43 -16.10
CA ARG A 138 -7.56 -21.10 -14.82
C ARG A 138 -6.47 -20.40 -14.03
N THR A 139 -5.98 -19.25 -14.52
CA THR A 139 -4.90 -18.49 -13.90
C THR A 139 -5.49 -17.31 -13.13
N PRO A 140 -5.27 -17.19 -11.80
CA PRO A 140 -5.87 -16.12 -10.99
C PRO A 140 -5.49 -14.71 -11.42
N VAL A 141 -4.32 -14.55 -12.04
CA VAL A 141 -3.79 -13.26 -12.49
C VAL A 141 -3.21 -13.37 -13.90
N VAL A 142 -3.83 -12.70 -14.86
CA VAL A 142 -3.39 -12.64 -16.25
C VAL A 142 -2.80 -11.25 -16.55
N HIS A 143 -1.58 -11.19 -17.07
CA HIS A 143 -0.94 -9.95 -17.48
C HIS A 143 -1.12 -9.74 -18.98
N LEU A 144 -1.89 -8.72 -19.37
CA LEU A 144 -2.10 -8.33 -20.75
C LEU A 144 -1.18 -7.15 -21.06
N THR A 145 -0.12 -7.45 -21.80
CA THR A 145 0.90 -6.47 -22.19
C THR A 145 1.37 -6.78 -23.60
N PRO A 146 1.87 -5.79 -24.35
CA PRO A 146 2.50 -6.02 -25.65
C PRO A 146 3.93 -6.61 -25.51
N GLY A 147 4.27 -7.21 -24.37
CA GLY A 147 5.60 -7.70 -24.04
C GLY A 147 6.45 -6.71 -23.24
N LEU A 148 7.70 -7.10 -22.98
CA LEU A 148 8.63 -6.38 -22.09
C LEU A 148 8.90 -4.94 -22.54
N ASP A 149 9.06 -4.72 -23.85
CA ASP A 149 9.35 -3.39 -24.41
C ASP A 149 8.22 -2.41 -24.16
N GLY A 150 6.96 -2.85 -24.30
CA GLY A 150 5.83 -1.98 -24.02
C GLY A 150 5.59 -1.77 -22.52
N VAL A 151 5.92 -2.75 -21.67
CA VAL A 151 5.96 -2.51 -20.21
C VAL A 151 7.00 -1.45 -19.86
N SER A 152 8.20 -1.55 -20.44
CA SER A 152 9.27 -0.56 -20.25
C SER A 152 8.85 0.84 -20.71
N ARG A 153 8.22 0.94 -21.89
CA ARG A 153 7.67 2.19 -22.42
C ARG A 153 6.61 2.79 -21.50
N ALA A 154 5.60 2.00 -21.10
CA ALA A 154 4.53 2.46 -20.22
C ALA A 154 5.07 2.95 -18.86
N VAL A 155 6.08 2.26 -18.33
CA VAL A 155 6.79 2.67 -17.12
C VAL A 155 7.47 4.04 -17.29
N ASN A 156 8.18 4.25 -18.40
CA ASN A 156 8.85 5.52 -18.70
C ASN A 156 7.87 6.67 -18.92
N GLU A 157 6.76 6.43 -19.61
CA GLU A 157 5.69 7.42 -19.81
C GLU A 157 5.09 7.82 -18.44
N ALA A 158 4.78 6.86 -17.58
CA ALA A 158 4.26 7.10 -16.24
C ALA A 158 5.24 7.85 -15.33
N ASP A 159 6.53 7.53 -15.39
CA ASP A 159 7.57 8.23 -14.60
C ASP A 159 7.75 9.70 -15.04
N ARG A 160 7.32 10.05 -16.27
CA ARG A 160 7.27 11.42 -16.78
C ARG A 160 5.94 12.12 -16.50
N GLY A 161 5.05 11.50 -15.73
CA GLY A 161 3.72 12.04 -15.42
C GLY A 161 2.72 11.93 -16.57
N LEU A 162 2.99 11.10 -17.58
CA LEU A 162 2.08 10.87 -18.70
C LEU A 162 1.20 9.66 -18.43
N LEU A 163 -0.04 9.70 -18.93
CA LEU A 163 -0.82 8.48 -19.09
C LEU A 163 -0.18 7.63 -20.20
N PRO A 164 0.14 6.35 -19.94
CA PRO A 164 0.73 5.49 -20.96
C PRO A 164 -0.15 5.42 -22.21
N HIS A 165 0.45 5.52 -23.39
CA HIS A 165 -0.28 5.37 -24.65
C HIS A 165 -0.88 3.97 -24.77
N THR A 166 -0.14 2.97 -24.30
CA THR A 166 -0.57 1.58 -24.22
C THR A 166 -0.49 1.13 -22.76
N ALA A 167 -1.63 0.75 -22.18
CA ALA A 167 -1.69 0.31 -20.80
C ALA A 167 -1.05 -1.07 -20.61
N THR A 168 -0.44 -1.28 -19.44
CA THR A 168 -0.14 -2.61 -18.92
C THR A 168 -1.30 -3.05 -18.03
N ILE A 169 -2.03 -4.07 -18.43
CA ILE A 169 -3.25 -4.48 -17.72
C ILE A 169 -2.95 -5.76 -16.93
N VAL A 170 -3.36 -5.77 -15.67
CA VAL A 170 -3.36 -6.97 -14.83
C VAL A 170 -4.82 -7.32 -14.56
N CYS A 171 -5.26 -8.47 -15.06
CA CYS A 171 -6.60 -8.99 -14.85
C CYS A 171 -6.55 -10.00 -13.70
N GLY A 172 -7.19 -9.67 -12.58
CA GLY A 172 -7.50 -10.63 -11.52
C GLY A 172 -8.85 -11.30 -11.81
N GLN A 173 -8.90 -12.62 -11.71
CA GLN A 173 -10.10 -13.41 -11.92
C GLN A 173 -10.28 -14.44 -10.78
N PRO A 174 -11.53 -14.84 -10.46
CA PRO A 174 -11.81 -15.83 -9.42
C PRO A 174 -11.17 -17.20 -9.69
#